data_AF-A0A0A2A7F7-F1
#
_entry.id   AF-A0A0A2A7F7-F1
#
_cell.length_a   1.000
_cell.length_b   1.000
_cell.length_c   1.000
_cell.angle_alpha   90.00
_cell.angle_beta   90.00
_cell.angle_gamma   90.00
#
_symmetry.space_group_name_H-M   'P 1'
#
loop_
_entity.id
_entity.type
_entity.pdbx_description
1 polymer ?
#
loop_
_entity_poly.entity_id
_entity_poly.type
_entity_poly.pdbx_seq_one_letter_code
_entity_poly.pdbx_strand_id
1 'polypeptide(L)'
;MQLKSLKPLIVVFGTSLIITITLIKNFQVFMGISICLLAMLKIMDIEAFGISFKKYDLISSRFNQWIYIYPFCELLIGISFLLSAPPSSVILIAFILGIIGMASVFKAVYLDKLKLNCACVGGYAKTPLGIISFIENLLMAIMSCLILLR
;
A
#
# COMPACT_ATOMS: atom_id res chain seq x y z
N MET A 1 -2.11 -12.02 21.64
CA MET A 1 -3.37 -11.89 20.85
C MET A 1 -3.20 -11.01 19.60
N GLN A 2 -2.38 -9.95 19.61
CA GLN A 2 -2.10 -9.10 18.43
C GLN A 2 -1.28 -9.79 17.31
N LEU A 3 -0.41 -10.74 17.63
CA LEU A 3 0.43 -11.46 16.63
C LEU A 3 -0.38 -12.28 15.60
N LYS A 4 -1.55 -12.84 15.99
CA LYS A 4 -2.40 -13.59 15.05
C LYS A 4 -2.99 -12.70 13.97
N SER A 5 -3.16 -11.41 14.28
CA SER A 5 -3.73 -10.45 13.35
C SER A 5 -2.72 -10.03 12.26
N LEU A 6 -1.44 -9.89 12.61
CA LEU A 6 -0.37 -9.47 11.69
C LEU A 6 0.10 -10.55 10.70
N LYS A 7 -0.35 -11.80 10.87
CA LYS A 7 0.03 -12.95 10.02
C LYS A 7 0.03 -12.67 8.52
N PRO A 8 -1.06 -12.19 7.89
CA PRO A 8 -1.07 -11.96 6.45
C PRO A 8 -0.03 -10.94 6.00
N LEU A 9 0.25 -9.93 6.81
CA LEU A 9 1.23 -8.90 6.51
C LEU A 9 2.67 -9.45 6.61
N ILE A 10 2.94 -10.24 7.66
CA ILE A 10 4.20 -10.98 7.80
C ILE A 10 4.41 -11.95 6.62
N VAL A 11 3.34 -12.60 6.14
CA VAL A 11 3.40 -13.49 4.98
C VAL A 11 3.72 -12.70 3.72
N VAL A 12 3.06 -11.57 3.47
CA VAL A 12 3.33 -10.73 2.28
C VAL A 12 4.76 -10.21 2.26
N PHE A 13 5.20 -9.55 3.34
CA PHE A 13 6.56 -9.00 3.40
C PHE A 13 7.64 -10.09 3.52
N GLY A 14 7.34 -11.20 4.20
CA GLY A 14 8.26 -12.33 4.30
C GLY A 14 8.47 -13.00 2.94
N THR A 15 7.39 -13.24 2.19
CA THR A 15 7.48 -13.84 0.85
C THR A 15 8.17 -12.91 -0.14
N SER A 16 7.85 -11.62 -0.15
CA SER A 16 8.52 -10.65 -1.03
C SER A 16 10.02 -10.53 -0.71
N LEU A 17 10.40 -10.60 0.57
CA LEU A 17 11.80 -10.58 1.01
C LEU A 17 12.55 -11.83 0.53
N ILE A 18 11.97 -13.02 0.73
CA ILE A 18 12.57 -14.29 0.27
C ILE A 18 12.75 -14.28 -1.26
N ILE A 19 11.74 -13.82 -2.01
CA ILE A 19 11.83 -13.71 -3.48
C ILE A 19 12.97 -12.75 -3.88
N THR A 20 13.07 -11.60 -3.22
CA THR A 20 14.09 -10.58 -3.55
C THR A 20 15.50 -11.08 -3.27
N ILE A 21 15.72 -11.71 -2.11
CA ILE A 21 17.02 -12.30 -1.75
C ILE A 21 17.41 -13.38 -2.75
N THR A 22 16.46 -14.25 -3.10
CA THR A 22 16.70 -15.36 -4.05
C THR A 22 17.09 -14.83 -5.44
N LEU A 23 16.49 -13.73 -5.88
CA LEU A 23 16.77 -13.13 -7.18
C LEU A 23 17.99 -12.18 -7.18
N ILE A 24 18.65 -11.96 -6.02
CA ILE A 24 19.76 -11.00 -5.84
C ILE A 24 19.39 -9.63 -6.43
N LYS A 25 18.20 -9.14 -6.06
CA LYS A 25 17.67 -7.86 -6.55
C LYS A 25 17.78 -6.76 -5.50
N ASN A 26 17.76 -5.52 -5.98
CA ASN A 26 17.80 -4.34 -5.13
C ASN A 26 16.50 -4.16 -4.33
N PHE A 27 16.55 -3.32 -3.29
CA PHE A 27 15.42 -2.97 -2.45
C PHE A 27 14.20 -2.42 -3.24
N GLN A 28 14.43 -1.82 -4.41
CA GLN A 28 13.36 -1.41 -5.34
C GLN A 28 12.45 -2.57 -5.76
N VAL A 29 13.03 -3.72 -6.09
CA VAL A 29 12.26 -4.90 -6.51
C VAL A 29 11.49 -5.49 -5.35
N PHE A 30 12.08 -5.50 -4.14
CA PHE A 30 11.37 -5.89 -2.91
C PHE A 30 10.11 -5.05 -2.69
N MET A 31 10.23 -3.73 -2.82
CA MET A 31 9.08 -2.81 -2.71
C MET A 31 8.05 -3.08 -3.81
N GLY A 32 8.48 -3.26 -5.06
CA GLY A 32 7.59 -3.57 -6.19
C GLY A 32 6.78 -4.85 -5.97
N ILE A 33 7.45 -5.94 -5.56
CA ILE A 33 6.79 -7.22 -5.26
C ILE A 33 5.80 -7.05 -4.11
N SER A 34 6.21 -6.36 -3.03
CA SER A 34 5.35 -6.14 -1.86
C SER A 34 4.09 -5.37 -2.23
N ILE A 35 4.23 -4.28 -3.00
CA ILE A 35 3.09 -3.46 -3.47
C ILE A 35 2.18 -4.30 -4.38
N CYS A 36 2.74 -5.12 -5.28
CA CYS A 36 1.94 -6.01 -6.14
C CYS A 36 1.10 -7.00 -5.33
N LEU A 37 1.70 -7.62 -4.30
CA LEU A 37 1.00 -8.58 -3.44
C LEU A 37 -0.10 -7.90 -2.61
N LEU A 38 0.17 -6.72 -2.05
CA LEU A 38 -0.85 -5.94 -1.32
C LEU A 38 -1.99 -5.49 -2.25
N ALA A 39 -1.66 -5.02 -3.46
CA ALA A 39 -2.67 -4.64 -4.45
C ALA A 39 -3.52 -5.84 -4.88
N MET A 40 -2.92 -7.01 -5.06
CA MET A 40 -3.64 -8.26 -5.34
C MET A 40 -4.65 -8.60 -4.24
N LEU A 41 -4.26 -8.47 -2.96
CA LEU A 41 -5.18 -8.69 -1.84
C LEU A 41 -6.35 -7.70 -1.83
N LYS A 42 -6.11 -6.43 -2.21
CA LYS A 42 -7.17 -5.42 -2.36
C LYS A 42 -8.11 -5.73 -3.53
N ILE A 43 -7.59 -6.25 -4.64
CA ILE A 43 -8.38 -6.61 -5.83
C ILE A 43 -9.19 -7.90 -5.61
N MET A 44 -8.68 -8.83 -4.80
CA MET A 44 -9.38 -10.09 -4.48
C MET A 44 -10.72 -9.84 -3.78
N ASP A 45 -10.85 -8.76 -3.02
CA ASP A 45 -12.09 -8.36 -2.35
C ASP A 45 -12.22 -6.83 -2.28
N ILE A 46 -12.62 -6.25 -3.41
CA ILE A 46 -12.74 -4.80 -3.59
C ILE A 46 -13.88 -4.23 -2.74
N GLU A 47 -14.96 -4.98 -2.51
CA GLU A 47 -16.11 -4.53 -1.74
C GLU A 47 -15.73 -4.35 -0.26
N ALA A 48 -15.12 -5.37 0.35
CA ALA A 48 -14.71 -5.29 1.74
C ALA A 48 -13.54 -4.32 1.95
N PHE A 49 -12.64 -4.21 0.96
CA PHE A 49 -11.65 -3.13 0.90
C PHE A 49 -12.34 -1.76 0.91
N GLY A 50 -13.30 -1.54 0.02
CA GLY A 50 -14.03 -0.29 -0.14
C GLY A 50 -14.75 0.19 1.11
N ILE A 51 -15.43 -0.71 1.81
CA ILE A 51 -16.13 -0.40 3.07
C ILE A 51 -15.15 0.11 4.14
N SER A 52 -13.94 -0.44 4.17
CA SER A 52 -12.90 -0.05 5.14
C SER A 52 -12.15 1.20 4.69
N PHE A 53 -11.82 1.29 3.40
CA PHE A 53 -11.07 2.40 2.78
C PHE A 53 -11.83 3.72 2.88
N LYS A 54 -13.15 3.70 2.65
CA LYS A 54 -14.03 4.88 2.75
C LYS A 54 -14.03 5.59 4.09
N LYS A 55 -13.73 4.85 5.16
CA LYS A 55 -13.80 5.37 6.53
C LYS A 55 -12.64 6.31 6.87
N TYR A 56 -11.53 6.23 6.13
CA TYR A 56 -10.34 7.03 6.43
C TYR A 56 -9.75 7.78 5.25
N ASP A 57 -9.96 7.31 4.01
CA ASP A 57 -9.36 7.96 2.86
C ASP A 57 -10.11 9.23 2.44
N LEU A 58 -9.38 10.33 2.36
CA LEU A 58 -9.93 11.67 2.07
C LEU A 58 -10.55 11.73 0.67
N ILE A 59 -9.97 11.03 -0.31
CA ILE A 59 -10.44 11.04 -1.70
C ILE A 59 -11.70 10.19 -1.83
N SER A 60 -11.69 8.98 -1.27
CA SER A 60 -12.83 8.07 -1.33
C SER A 60 -14.06 8.58 -0.57
N SER A 61 -13.88 9.49 0.40
CA SER A 61 -14.98 10.18 1.07
C SER A 61 -15.77 11.09 0.12
N ARG A 62 -15.11 11.61 -0.93
CA ARG A 62 -15.70 12.52 -1.93
C ARG A 62 -16.00 11.82 -3.25
N PHE A 63 -15.27 10.76 -3.60
CA PHE A 63 -15.41 10.05 -4.88
C PHE A 63 -15.51 8.53 -4.67
N ASN A 64 -16.74 8.00 -4.68
CA ASN A 64 -17.02 6.58 -4.40
C ASN A 64 -16.35 5.62 -5.39
N GLN A 65 -16.19 6.03 -6.65
CA GLN A 65 -15.54 5.21 -7.68
C GLN A 65 -14.03 5.06 -7.46
N TRP A 66 -13.43 5.91 -6.62
CA TRP A 66 -11.99 5.83 -6.29
C TRP A 66 -11.60 4.48 -5.67
N ILE A 67 -12.51 3.86 -4.92
CA ILE A 67 -12.32 2.54 -4.31
C ILE A 67 -11.94 1.48 -5.35
N TYR A 68 -12.54 1.54 -6.54
CA TYR A 68 -12.31 0.57 -7.60
C TYR A 68 -11.06 0.89 -8.42
N ILE A 69 -10.64 2.15 -8.46
CA ILE A 69 -9.49 2.59 -9.28
C ILE A 69 -8.18 2.43 -8.50
N TYR A 70 -8.20 2.77 -7.21
CA TYR A 70 -7.00 2.84 -6.37
C TYR A 70 -6.20 1.53 -6.30
N PRO A 71 -6.79 0.33 -6.08
CA PRO A 71 -6.04 -0.92 -6.06
C PRO A 71 -5.33 -1.23 -7.39
N PHE A 72 -5.92 -0.84 -8.52
CA PHE A 72 -5.28 -1.01 -9.84
C PHE A 72 -4.15 -0.01 -10.05
N CYS A 73 -4.30 1.22 -9.58
CA CYS A 73 -3.20 2.19 -9.58
C CYS A 73 -2.00 1.67 -8.78
N GLU A 74 -2.24 1.12 -7.58
CA GLU A 74 -1.18 0.51 -6.77
C GLU A 74 -0.54 -0.69 -7.47
N LEU A 75 -1.33 -1.54 -8.13
CA LEU A 75 -0.80 -2.66 -8.90
C LEU A 75 0.14 -2.18 -10.03
N LEU A 76 -0.29 -1.16 -10.79
CA LEU A 76 0.52 -0.56 -11.87
C LEU A 76 1.82 0.06 -11.34
N ILE A 77 1.77 0.70 -10.17
CA ILE A 77 2.94 1.25 -9.49
C ILE A 77 3.89 0.13 -9.07
N GLY A 78 3.36 -0.94 -8.44
CA GLY A 78 4.13 -2.09 -8.03
C GLY A 78 4.85 -2.76 -9.20
N ILE A 79 4.15 -2.96 -10.32
CA ILE A 79 4.72 -3.52 -11.55
C ILE A 79 5.79 -2.58 -12.11
N SER A 80 5.53 -1.28 -12.12
CA SER A 80 6.50 -0.28 -12.61
C SER A 80 7.80 -0.34 -11.80
N PHE A 81 7.73 -0.52 -10.48
CA PHE A 81 8.92 -0.63 -9.62
C PHE A 81 9.78 -1.87 -9.95
N LEU A 82 9.24 -2.89 -10.60
CA LEU A 82 10.02 -4.06 -11.05
C LEU A 82 10.87 -3.77 -12.28
N LEU A 83 10.57 -2.72 -13.04
CA LEU A 83 11.37 -2.31 -14.19
C LEU A 83 12.70 -1.71 -13.73
N SER A 84 13.76 -1.97 -14.49
CA SER A 84 15.06 -1.32 -14.27
C SER A 84 15.01 0.19 -14.54
N ALA A 85 14.13 0.62 -15.45
CA ALA A 85 13.86 2.03 -15.77
C ALA A 85 12.34 2.28 -15.73
N PRO A 86 11.77 2.53 -14.55
CA PRO A 86 10.34 2.83 -14.42
C PRO A 86 9.98 4.14 -15.12
N PRO A 87 8.79 4.22 -15.75
CA PRO A 87 8.33 5.45 -16.38
C PRO A 87 8.12 6.55 -15.34
N SER A 88 8.76 7.71 -15.56
CA SER A 88 8.75 8.85 -14.63
C SER A 88 7.33 9.34 -14.29
N SER A 89 6.39 9.24 -15.24
CA SER A 89 4.98 9.56 -15.03
C SER A 89 4.33 8.70 -13.94
N VAL A 90 4.58 7.40 -13.93
CA VAL A 90 4.01 6.48 -12.93
C VAL A 90 4.66 6.69 -11.57
N ILE A 91 5.96 7.00 -11.52
CA ILE A 91 6.66 7.29 -10.27
C ILE A 91 6.14 8.58 -9.65
N LEU A 92 5.85 9.60 -10.46
CA LEU A 92 5.25 10.84 -9.98
C LEU A 92 3.85 10.57 -9.38
N ILE A 93 3.04 9.73 -10.02
CA ILE A 93 1.74 9.31 -9.49
C ILE A 93 1.92 8.54 -8.18
N ALA A 94 2.88 7.62 -8.10
CA ALA A 94 3.20 6.87 -6.89
C ALA A 94 3.61 7.76 -5.72
N PHE A 95 4.40 8.80 -6.00
CA PHE A 95 4.80 9.79 -5.01
C PHE A 95 3.60 10.57 -4.46
N ILE A 96 2.74 11.06 -5.35
CA ILE A 96 1.53 11.81 -4.98
C ILE A 96 0.58 10.92 -4.17
N LEU A 97 0.32 9.69 -4.63
CA LEU A 97 -0.54 8.75 -3.93
C LEU A 97 0.02 8.34 -2.58
N GLY A 98 1.34 8.14 -2.47
CA GLY A 98 2.02 7.85 -1.21
C GLY A 98 1.88 8.97 -0.19
N ILE A 99 2.05 10.23 -0.60
CA ILE A 99 1.85 11.40 0.28
C ILE A 99 0.39 11.51 0.73
N ILE A 100 -0.56 11.36 -0.19
CA ILE A 100 -1.99 11.46 0.14
C ILE A 100 -2.40 10.33 1.08
N GLY A 101 -1.94 9.10 0.82
CA GLY A 101 -2.17 7.93 1.67
C GLY A 101 -1.54 8.09 3.05
N MET A 102 -0.33 8.66 3.14
CA MET A 102 0.31 8.98 4.41
C MET A 102 -0.50 10.03 5.19
N ALA A 103 -0.95 11.09 4.52
CA ALA A 103 -1.76 12.14 5.15
C ALA A 103 -3.13 11.63 5.62
N SER A 104 -3.77 10.74 4.86
CA SER A 104 -5.06 10.15 5.23
C SER A 104 -4.94 9.20 6.42
N VAL A 105 -3.91 8.35 6.46
CA VAL A 105 -3.62 7.49 7.61
C VAL A 105 -3.26 8.32 8.84
N PHE A 106 -2.44 9.37 8.69
CA PHE A 106 -2.07 10.26 9.79
C PHE A 106 -3.30 10.92 10.40
N LYS A 107 -4.19 11.47 9.56
CA LYS A 107 -5.45 12.07 10.02
C LYS A 107 -6.32 11.06 10.76
N ALA A 108 -6.55 9.87 10.19
CA ALA A 108 -7.44 8.88 10.78
C ALA A 108 -6.93 8.30 12.11
N VAL A 109 -5.61 8.11 12.23
CA VAL A 109 -4.98 7.52 13.42
C VAL A 109 -4.74 8.56 14.52
N TYR A 110 -4.20 9.73 14.18
CA TYR A 110 -3.79 10.73 15.17
C TYR A 110 -4.88 11.76 15.50
N LEU A 111 -5.66 12.21 14.51
CA LEU A 111 -6.70 13.22 14.72
C LEU A 111 -8.04 12.56 15.08
N ASP A 112 -8.49 11.60 14.26
CA ASP A 112 -9.81 11.00 14.44
C ASP A 112 -9.81 9.83 15.46
N LYS A 113 -8.62 9.39 15.91
CA LYS A 113 -8.41 8.25 16.84
C LYS A 113 -9.23 7.01 16.48
N LEU A 114 -9.46 6.78 15.19
CA LEU A 114 -10.33 5.70 14.73
C LEU A 114 -9.60 4.36 14.85
N LYS A 115 -10.18 3.41 15.59
CA LYS A 115 -9.70 2.02 15.63
C LYS A 115 -10.17 1.29 14.36
N LEU A 116 -9.48 1.53 13.24
CA LEU A 116 -9.80 0.91 11.95
C LEU A 116 -8.90 -0.30 11.67
N ASN A 117 -9.45 -1.22 10.88
CA ASN A 117 -8.71 -2.38 10.38
C ASN A 117 -7.99 -2.03 9.08
N CYS A 118 -6.70 -2.41 8.94
CA CYS A 118 -5.83 -2.29 7.78
C CYS A 118 -6.53 -2.82 6.52
N ALA A 119 -6.91 -1.91 5.63
CA ALA A 119 -7.53 -2.27 4.36
C ALA A 119 -6.52 -2.90 3.38
N CYS A 120 -5.20 -2.78 3.64
CA CYS A 120 -4.16 -3.34 2.78
C CYS A 120 -4.16 -4.87 2.66
N VAL A 121 -4.91 -5.55 3.53
CA VAL A 121 -4.94 -7.00 3.66
C VAL A 121 -6.29 -7.60 3.23
N GLY A 122 -7.18 -6.76 2.66
CA GLY A 122 -8.57 -7.13 2.39
C GLY A 122 -9.46 -6.98 3.64
N GLY A 123 -10.75 -6.72 3.42
CA GLY A 123 -11.66 -6.24 4.48
C GLY A 123 -11.99 -7.24 5.60
N TYR A 124 -11.59 -8.50 5.48
CA TYR A 124 -11.80 -9.52 6.51
C TYR A 124 -10.71 -9.57 7.59
N ALA A 125 -9.55 -8.94 7.38
CA ALA A 125 -8.44 -8.98 8.34
C ALA A 125 -8.64 -7.95 9.47
N LYS A 126 -8.63 -8.40 10.73
CA LYS A 126 -8.73 -7.52 11.93
C LYS A 126 -7.39 -6.90 12.31
N THR A 127 -6.57 -6.52 11.34
CA THR A 127 -5.25 -5.90 11.52
C THR A 127 -5.42 -4.44 11.89
N PRO A 128 -4.85 -3.89 12.97
CA PRO A 128 -4.94 -2.44 13.20
C PRO A 128 -4.25 -1.68 12.05
N LEU A 129 -4.96 -0.71 11.44
CA LEU A 129 -4.49 0.09 10.30
C LEU A 129 -3.20 0.90 10.61
N GLY A 130 -2.98 1.17 11.90
CA GLY A 130 -1.95 2.03 12.53
C GLY A 130 -0.59 2.22 11.82
N ILE A 131 0.49 1.83 12.50
CA ILE A 131 1.87 2.23 12.14
C ILE A 131 2.33 1.58 10.81
N ILE A 132 1.81 0.40 10.51
CA ILE A 132 2.26 -0.39 9.36
C ILE A 132 1.83 0.23 8.04
N SER A 133 0.55 0.57 7.89
CA SER A 133 0.06 1.20 6.66
C SER A 133 0.65 2.61 6.47
N PHE A 134 0.93 3.30 7.57
CA PHE A 134 1.68 4.57 7.53
C PHE A 134 3.09 4.37 6.97
N ILE A 135 3.84 3.38 7.47
CA ILE A 135 5.18 3.05 6.98
C ILE A 135 5.13 2.59 5.51
N GLU A 136 4.14 1.80 5.10
CA GLU A 136 3.95 1.38 3.71
C GLU A 136 3.84 2.57 2.75
N ASN A 137 2.94 3.51 3.04
CA ASN A 137 2.74 4.71 2.23
C ASN A 137 3.96 5.64 2.28
N LEU A 138 4.62 5.77 3.43
CA LEU A 138 5.84 6.53 3.58
C LEU A 138 6.99 5.94 2.74
N LEU A 139 7.20 4.62 2.80
CA LEU A 139 8.22 3.95 2.02
C LEU A 139 7.94 4.03 0.52
N MET A 140 6.67 3.97 0.11
CA MET A 140 6.27 4.19 -1.28
C MET A 140 6.64 5.60 -1.74
N ALA A 141 6.37 6.63 -0.93
CA ALA A 141 6.73 8.02 -1.26
C ALA A 141 8.26 8.22 -1.30
N ILE A 142 9.00 7.72 -0.31
CA ILE A 142 10.46 7.82 -0.26
C ILE A 142 11.09 7.14 -1.46
N MET A 143 10.69 5.90 -1.77
CA MET A 143 11.24 5.16 -2.90
C MET A 143 10.93 5.87 -4.22
N SER A 144 9.70 6.38 -4.39
CA SER A 144 9.33 7.13 -5.59
C SER A 144 10.21 8.38 -5.76
N CYS A 145 10.46 9.12 -4.68
CA CYS A 145 11.36 10.27 -4.67
C CYS A 145 12.80 9.88 -5.06
N LEU A 146 13.33 8.80 -4.47
CA LEU A 146 14.67 8.31 -4.76
C LEU A 146 14.86 7.91 -6.23
N ILE A 147 13.85 7.28 -6.84
CA ILE A 147 13.94 6.90 -8.25
C ILE A 147 13.78 8.12 -9.16
N LEU A 148 12.99 9.12 -8.76
CA LEU A 148 12.77 10.34 -9.54
C LEU A 148 13.99 11.28 -9.52
N LEU A 149 14.79 11.24 -8.44
CA LEU A 149 16.03 11.98 -8.28
C LEU A 149 17.27 11.29 -8.88
N ARG A 150 17.13 10.05 -9.34
CA ARG A 150 18.21 9.26 -9.95
C ARG A 150 18.33 9.53 -11.44
#